data_AF-A0A326QIE7-F1
#
_entry.id   AF-A0A326QIE7-F1
#
_cell.length_a   1.000
_cell.length_b   1.000
_cell.length_c   1.000
_cell.angle_alpha   90.00
_cell.angle_beta   90.00
_cell.angle_gamma   90.00
#
_symmetry.space_group_name_H-M   'P 1'
#
loop_
_entity.id
_entity.type
_entity.pdbx_description
1 polymer ?
#
loop_
_entity_poly.entity_id
_entity_poly.type
_entity_poly.pdbx_seq_one_letter_code
_entity_poly.pdbx_strand_id
1 'polypeptide(L)'
;MTMNRLLLITCVAIGCIAAPQAAEAQAQPNPDQNAALNAAARMTEGQRTYFQKNGAFRATVSSIQQDFGITLPASFDYAVRTSTEAAYSYVIPAQGSTVGQLNAYVGAAFLTPNQNPMITTIICRNLQPGQIRPADPQLVLGTLMPNPSGRLVQCGDGSIEVQASVVNE
;
A
#
# COMPACT_ATOMS: atom_id res chain seq x y z
N MET A 1 46.32 45.49 27.33
CA MET A 1 45.34 46.05 26.37
C MET A 1 43.97 45.97 27.01
N THR A 2 43.41 47.13 27.37
CA THR A 2 42.00 47.56 27.21
C THR A 2 40.99 46.48 26.75
N MET A 3 39.75 46.37 27.21
CA MET A 3 38.91 47.19 28.08
C MET A 3 37.61 46.40 28.36
N ASN A 4 37.05 46.64 29.54
CA ASN A 4 35.74 46.28 30.05
C ASN A 4 34.57 46.57 29.07
N ARG A 5 33.55 45.70 29.00
CA ARG A 5 32.14 46.15 28.87
C ARG A 5 31.12 45.04 29.20
N LEU A 6 30.60 45.20 30.42
CA LEU A 6 29.30 44.76 30.91
C LEU A 6 28.17 45.13 29.93
N LEU A 7 27.28 44.18 29.63
CA LEU A 7 25.93 44.48 29.15
C LEU A 7 24.96 43.46 29.77
N LEU A 8 24.32 43.89 30.85
CA LEU A 8 23.07 43.32 31.34
C LEU A 8 21.99 43.57 30.28
N ILE A 9 21.28 42.52 29.89
CA ILE A 9 19.92 42.66 29.35
C ILE A 9 19.00 41.79 30.21
N THR A 10 18.32 42.46 31.11
CA THR A 10 17.08 42.03 31.77
C THR A 10 15.96 41.95 30.74
N CYS A 11 15.34 40.78 30.60
CA CYS A 11 13.97 40.67 30.07
C CYS A 11 13.08 40.03 31.14
N VAL A 12 12.21 40.85 31.71
CA VAL A 12 11.11 40.47 32.58
C VAL A 12 9.94 40.00 31.70
N ALA A 13 9.34 38.88 32.11
CA ALA A 13 7.99 38.39 31.86
C ALA A 13 7.43 38.40 30.41
N ILE A 14 7.13 37.20 29.90
CA ILE A 14 5.79 36.74 29.49
C ILE A 14 5.86 35.22 29.45
N GLY A 15 4.89 34.56 30.08
CA GLY A 15 4.81 33.11 30.14
C GLY A 15 4.73 32.49 28.75
N CYS A 16 5.68 31.61 28.44
CA CYS A 16 5.50 30.57 27.45
C CYS A 16 5.59 29.25 28.20
N ILE A 17 4.43 28.68 28.47
CA ILE A 17 4.30 27.28 28.89
C ILE A 17 4.91 26.49 27.73
N ALA A 18 6.13 25.98 27.92
CA ALA A 18 6.72 25.03 27.00
C ALA A 18 5.89 23.75 27.12
N ALA A 19 4.82 23.66 26.33
CA ALA A 19 4.17 22.40 26.07
C ALA A 19 5.26 21.49 25.49
N PRO A 20 5.52 20.31 26.07
CA PRO A 20 6.36 19.34 25.40
C PRO A 20 5.64 19.03 24.09
N GLN A 21 6.26 19.41 22.97
CA GLN A 21 5.89 18.88 21.68
C GLN A 21 5.94 17.37 21.85
N ALA A 22 4.77 16.74 21.88
CA ALA A 22 4.68 15.31 21.72
C ALA A 22 5.33 15.04 20.37
N ALA A 23 6.59 14.60 20.41
CA ALA A 23 7.21 13.97 19.27
C ALA A 23 6.29 12.79 18.96
N GLU A 24 5.46 12.94 17.92
CA GLU A 24 4.83 11.82 17.27
C GLU A 24 5.99 10.89 16.93
N ALA A 25 6.16 9.84 17.74
CA ALA A 25 7.17 8.83 17.52
C ALA A 25 6.91 8.31 16.11
N GLN A 26 7.75 8.72 15.16
CA GLN A 26 7.70 8.22 13.81
C GLN A 26 7.77 6.70 13.92
N ALA A 27 6.65 6.03 13.63
CA ALA A 27 6.53 4.59 13.79
C ALA A 27 7.70 3.94 13.06
N GLN A 28 8.58 3.29 13.82
CA GLN A 28 9.76 2.65 13.27
C GLN A 28 9.31 1.64 12.20
N PRO A 29 9.94 1.59 11.01
CA PRO A 29 9.49 0.73 9.93
C PRO A 29 9.43 -0.73 10.41
N ASN A 30 8.23 -1.31 10.42
CA ASN A 30 8.06 -2.71 10.79
C ASN A 30 8.57 -3.57 9.61
N PRO A 31 9.62 -4.39 9.80
CA PRO A 31 10.21 -5.19 8.72
C PRO A 31 9.19 -6.17 8.12
N ASP A 32 8.29 -6.72 8.92
CA ASP A 32 7.23 -7.63 8.44
C ASP A 32 6.22 -6.88 7.57
N GLN A 33 5.89 -5.64 7.93
CA GLN A 33 5.01 -4.79 7.13
C GLN A 33 5.65 -4.46 5.76
N ASN A 34 6.95 -4.19 5.74
CA ASN A 34 7.69 -3.95 4.50
C ASN A 34 7.77 -5.22 3.63
N ALA A 35 7.97 -6.39 4.25
CA ALA A 35 8.00 -7.67 3.56
C ALA A 35 6.64 -7.99 2.93
N ALA A 36 5.53 -7.71 3.64
CA ALA A 36 4.18 -7.84 3.10
C ALA A 36 3.90 -6.90 1.92
N LEU A 37 4.33 -5.64 2.01
CA LEU A 37 4.20 -4.71 0.89
C LEU A 37 4.97 -5.21 -0.34
N ASN A 38 6.20 -5.70 -0.15
CA ASN A 38 7.00 -6.27 -1.24
C ASN A 38 6.30 -7.49 -1.85
N ALA A 39 5.78 -8.41 -1.03
CA ALA A 39 5.02 -9.55 -1.51
C ALA A 39 3.79 -9.12 -2.33
N ALA A 40 3.00 -8.15 -1.85
CA ALA A 40 1.85 -7.61 -2.56
C ALA A 40 2.25 -6.99 -3.91
N ALA A 41 3.33 -6.19 -3.93
CA ALA A 41 3.83 -5.57 -5.15
C ALA A 41 4.29 -6.61 -6.17
N ARG A 42 5.09 -7.59 -5.75
CA ARG A 42 5.60 -8.66 -6.62
C ARG A 42 4.49 -9.56 -7.15
N MET A 43 3.50 -9.90 -6.32
CA MET A 43 2.35 -10.68 -6.77
C MET A 43 1.48 -9.91 -7.77
N THR A 44 1.28 -8.60 -7.57
CA THR A 44 0.52 -7.74 -8.49
C THR A 44 1.22 -7.61 -9.84
N GLU A 45 2.53 -7.34 -9.79
CA GLU A 45 3.38 -7.26 -10.96
C GLU A 45 3.48 -8.58 -11.71
N GLY A 46 3.49 -9.70 -10.97
CA GLY A 46 3.40 -11.04 -11.53
C GLY A 46 2.11 -11.26 -12.33
N GLN A 47 0.96 -10.78 -11.82
CA GLN A 47 -0.30 -10.86 -12.56
C GLN A 47 -0.24 -10.07 -13.87
N ARG A 48 0.25 -8.84 -13.81
CA ARG A 48 0.43 -7.98 -14.99
C ARG A 48 1.30 -8.67 -16.04
N THR A 49 2.50 -9.09 -15.65
CA THR A 49 3.47 -9.72 -16.54
C THR A 49 2.95 -11.04 -17.11
N TYR A 50 2.28 -11.86 -16.28
CA TYR A 50 1.72 -13.14 -16.71
C TYR A 50 0.59 -12.93 -17.71
N PHE A 51 -0.30 -11.96 -17.47
CA PHE A 51 -1.38 -11.66 -18.40
C PHE A 51 -0.85 -11.20 -19.75
N GLN A 52 0.12 -10.28 -19.77
CA GLN A 52 0.71 -9.80 -21.03
C GLN A 52 1.29 -10.92 -21.89
N LYS A 53 1.86 -11.95 -21.26
CA LYS A 53 2.44 -13.10 -21.96
C LYS A 53 1.40 -14.15 -22.37
N ASN A 54 0.37 -14.38 -21.56
CA ASN A 54 -0.49 -15.56 -21.68
C ASN A 54 -1.97 -15.24 -21.97
N GLY A 55 -2.38 -13.97 -21.91
CA GLY A 55 -3.76 -13.53 -22.13
C GLY A 55 -4.76 -13.93 -21.03
N ALA A 56 -4.27 -14.37 -19.86
CA ALA A 56 -5.09 -14.76 -18.73
C ALA A 56 -4.39 -14.48 -17.40
N PHE A 57 -5.16 -14.24 -16.35
CA PHE A 57 -4.64 -14.10 -14.99
C PHE A 57 -4.34 -15.46 -14.36
N ARG A 58 -3.41 -15.48 -13.40
CA ARG A 58 -2.97 -16.70 -12.71
C ARG A 58 -3.66 -16.81 -11.35
N ALA A 59 -4.44 -17.86 -11.10
CA ALA A 59 -5.18 -18.00 -9.84
C ALA A 59 -4.38 -18.62 -8.68
N THR A 60 -3.30 -19.35 -8.98
CA THR A 60 -2.59 -20.15 -7.97
C THR A 60 -1.38 -19.40 -7.41
N VAL A 61 -1.40 -19.11 -6.10
CA VAL A 61 -0.31 -18.40 -5.38
C VAL A 61 1.04 -19.07 -5.59
N SER A 62 1.14 -20.39 -5.39
CA SER A 62 2.42 -21.12 -5.53
C SER A 62 3.00 -21.05 -6.94
N SER A 63 2.16 -21.01 -7.98
CA SER A 63 2.63 -20.83 -9.35
C SER A 63 3.17 -19.41 -9.57
N ILE A 64 2.48 -18.37 -9.08
CA ILE A 64 2.99 -16.99 -9.17
C ILE A 64 4.32 -16.88 -8.43
N GLN A 65 4.41 -17.48 -7.24
CA GLN A 65 5.63 -17.51 -6.46
C GLN A 65 6.79 -18.13 -7.24
N GLN A 66 6.55 -19.28 -7.87
CA GLN A 66 7.55 -20.00 -8.68
C GLN A 66 7.94 -19.22 -9.94
N ASP A 67 6.95 -18.76 -10.71
CA ASP A 67 7.16 -18.10 -12.01
C ASP A 67 7.94 -16.77 -11.86
N PHE A 68 7.77 -16.08 -10.72
CA PHE A 68 8.35 -14.75 -10.46
C PHE A 68 9.41 -14.73 -9.35
N GLY A 69 9.82 -15.89 -8.83
CA GLY A 69 10.84 -16.03 -7.80
C GLY A 69 10.53 -15.21 -6.54
N ILE A 70 9.27 -15.23 -6.08
CA ILE A 70 8.82 -14.44 -4.93
C ILE A 70 9.11 -15.22 -3.64
N THR A 71 9.63 -14.53 -2.63
CA THR A 71 9.65 -15.07 -1.26
C THR A 71 8.46 -14.51 -0.51
N LEU A 72 7.59 -15.39 -0.02
CA LEU A 72 6.38 -15.03 0.72
C LEU A 72 6.62 -15.22 2.23
N PRO A 73 6.68 -14.14 3.03
CA PRO A 73 6.82 -14.23 4.50
C PRO A 73 5.76 -15.11 5.18
N ALA A 74 6.18 -15.96 6.11
CA ALA A 74 5.26 -16.82 6.86
C ALA A 74 4.36 -16.07 7.88
N SER A 75 4.63 -14.79 8.14
CA SER A 75 3.80 -13.93 8.98
C SER A 75 2.50 -13.47 8.30
N PHE A 76 2.26 -13.90 7.05
CA PHE A 76 1.07 -13.56 6.28
C PHE A 76 0.49 -14.77 5.57
N ASP A 77 -0.83 -14.76 5.42
CA ASP A 77 -1.60 -15.61 4.54
C ASP A 77 -1.78 -14.94 3.17
N TYR A 78 -1.83 -15.77 2.13
CA TYR A 78 -1.88 -15.33 0.74
C TYR A 78 -3.06 -15.95 0.02
N ALA A 79 -3.77 -15.13 -0.73
CA ALA A 79 -4.84 -15.59 -1.59
C ALA A 79 -4.81 -14.84 -2.91
N VAL A 80 -5.27 -15.50 -3.96
CA VAL A 80 -5.51 -14.85 -5.25
C VAL A 80 -6.92 -15.15 -5.70
N ARG A 81 -7.61 -14.10 -6.15
CA ARG A 81 -8.90 -14.20 -6.82
C ARG A 81 -8.76 -13.61 -8.20
N THR A 82 -9.27 -14.30 -9.21
CA THR A 82 -9.23 -13.83 -10.60
C THR A 82 -10.65 -13.79 -11.19
N SER A 83 -10.83 -12.90 -12.15
CA SER A 83 -11.92 -12.91 -13.12
C SER A 83 -11.31 -12.86 -14.54
N THR A 84 -12.15 -12.70 -15.55
CA THR A 84 -11.70 -12.44 -16.93
C THR A 84 -11.05 -11.07 -17.08
N GLU A 85 -11.36 -10.13 -16.18
CA GLU A 85 -10.98 -8.71 -16.32
C GLU A 85 -10.03 -8.22 -15.22
N ALA A 86 -9.85 -8.98 -14.15
CA ALA A 86 -9.01 -8.59 -13.04
C ALA A 86 -8.37 -9.77 -12.30
N ALA A 87 -7.26 -9.48 -11.62
CA ALA A 87 -6.69 -10.32 -10.58
C ALA A 87 -6.50 -9.52 -9.30
N TYR A 88 -6.73 -10.18 -8.17
CA TYR A 88 -6.61 -9.63 -6.83
C TYR A 88 -5.67 -10.52 -6.01
N SER A 89 -4.61 -9.92 -5.51
CA SER A 89 -3.51 -10.55 -4.76
C SER A 89 -3.57 -10.07 -3.31
N TYR A 90 -4.08 -10.90 -2.40
CA TYR A 90 -4.23 -10.55 -1.00
C TYR A 90 -3.02 -11.00 -0.18
N VAL A 91 -2.60 -10.14 0.74
CA VAL A 91 -1.57 -10.40 1.75
C VAL A 91 -2.17 -10.01 3.10
N ILE A 92 -2.55 -11.00 3.91
CA ILE A 92 -3.33 -10.80 5.15
C ILE A 92 -2.47 -11.30 6.32
N PRO A 93 -2.31 -10.56 7.43
CA PRO A 93 -1.55 -11.04 8.58
C PRO A 93 -2.02 -12.43 9.03
N ALA A 94 -1.08 -13.36 9.20
CA ALA A 94 -1.37 -14.69 9.71
C ALA A 94 -1.73 -14.63 11.20
N GLN A 95 -2.40 -15.67 11.71
CA GLN A 95 -2.73 -15.72 13.14
C GLN A 95 -1.44 -15.78 13.96
N GLY A 96 -1.32 -14.92 14.97
CA GLY A 96 -0.13 -14.85 15.79
C GLY A 96 -0.09 -13.62 16.69
N SER A 97 1.03 -13.44 17.39
CA SER A 97 1.24 -12.35 18.35
C SER A 97 1.33 -10.96 17.70
N THR A 98 1.67 -10.87 16.42
CA THR A 98 1.84 -9.61 15.68
C THR A 98 0.61 -9.21 14.86
N VAL A 99 -0.45 -10.03 14.87
CA VAL A 99 -1.63 -9.84 14.00
C VAL A 99 -2.27 -8.45 14.17
N GLY A 100 -2.37 -7.94 15.40
CA GLY A 100 -2.93 -6.61 15.70
C GLY A 100 -1.99 -5.44 15.40
N GLN A 101 -0.79 -5.70 14.88
CA GLN A 101 0.24 -4.70 14.58
C GLN A 101 0.51 -4.58 13.07
N LEU A 102 -0.04 -5.49 12.27
CA LEU A 102 0.21 -5.59 10.84
C LEU A 102 -1.07 -5.27 10.06
N ASN A 103 -0.94 -4.46 9.01
CA ASN A 103 -2.03 -4.16 8.09
C ASN A 103 -2.02 -5.12 6.90
N ALA A 104 -3.21 -5.54 6.48
CA ALA A 104 -3.39 -6.32 5.27
C ALA A 104 -3.28 -5.45 4.01
N TYR A 105 -2.87 -6.08 2.91
CA TYR A 105 -2.80 -5.49 1.57
C TYR A 105 -3.64 -6.28 0.57
N VAL A 106 -4.14 -5.57 -0.44
CA VAL A 106 -4.62 -6.15 -1.68
C VAL A 106 -3.98 -5.41 -2.84
N GLY A 107 -3.30 -6.16 -3.69
CA GLY A 107 -2.88 -5.69 -5.00
C GLY A 107 -3.91 -6.09 -6.04
N ALA A 108 -4.19 -5.23 -7.02
CA ALA A 108 -5.08 -5.53 -8.12
C ALA A 108 -4.41 -5.22 -9.46
N ALA A 109 -4.66 -6.07 -10.44
CA ALA A 109 -4.31 -5.88 -11.84
C ALA A 109 -5.59 -5.96 -12.67
N PHE A 110 -5.86 -4.96 -13.50
CA PHE A 110 -7.08 -4.79 -14.26
C PHE A 110 -6.78 -4.70 -15.74
N LEU A 111 -7.63 -5.27 -16.59
CA LEU A 111 -7.65 -4.89 -18.00
C LEU A 111 -8.13 -3.45 -18.11
N THR A 112 -7.32 -2.59 -18.72
CA THR A 112 -7.72 -1.21 -19.01
C THR A 112 -8.72 -1.22 -20.16
N PRO A 113 -9.96 -0.71 -19.97
CA PRO A 113 -10.95 -0.79 -21.04
C PRO A 113 -10.54 -0.02 -22.29
N ASN A 114 -10.90 -0.58 -23.44
CA ASN A 114 -10.60 -0.02 -24.76
C ASN A 114 -9.10 0.10 -25.09
N GLN A 115 -8.24 -0.60 -24.36
CA GLN A 115 -6.80 -0.69 -24.63
C GLN A 115 -6.38 -2.17 -24.74
N ASN A 116 -5.46 -2.50 -25.65
CA ASN A 116 -5.23 -3.89 -26.04
C ASN A 116 -3.74 -4.31 -26.04
N PRO A 117 -3.33 -5.23 -25.15
CA PRO A 117 -3.75 -5.35 -23.75
C PRO A 117 -2.89 -4.43 -22.87
N MET A 118 -3.51 -3.44 -22.24
CA MET A 118 -2.88 -2.64 -21.20
C MET A 118 -3.46 -3.04 -19.84
N ILE A 119 -2.58 -3.16 -18.85
CA ILE A 119 -2.96 -3.54 -17.49
C ILE A 119 -2.72 -2.36 -16.55
N THR A 120 -3.78 -1.85 -15.94
CA THR A 120 -3.64 -0.93 -14.80
C THR A 120 -3.52 -1.70 -13.50
N THR A 121 -2.61 -1.30 -12.62
CA THR A 121 -2.44 -1.90 -11.28
C THR A 121 -2.71 -0.89 -10.17
N ILE A 122 -2.95 -1.38 -8.96
CA ILE A 122 -3.03 -0.60 -7.72
C ILE A 122 -2.71 -1.51 -6.53
N ILE A 123 -2.13 -0.96 -5.47
CA ILE A 123 -2.00 -1.65 -4.18
C ILE A 123 -2.72 -0.82 -3.12
N CYS A 124 -3.55 -1.50 -2.34
CA CYS A 124 -4.34 -0.93 -1.27
C CYS A 124 -3.94 -1.56 0.06
N ARG A 125 -3.90 -0.75 1.11
CA ARG A 125 -3.63 -1.15 2.49
C ARG A 125 -4.85 -0.87 3.36
N ASN A 126 -5.25 -1.83 4.18
CA ASN A 126 -6.27 -1.57 5.19
C ASN A 126 -5.83 -0.50 6.18
N LEU A 127 -6.76 0.37 6.58
CA LEU A 127 -6.53 1.39 7.61
C LEU A 127 -6.32 0.75 8.99
N GLN A 128 -7.06 -0.32 9.29
CA GLN A 128 -6.97 -1.04 10.55
C GLN A 128 -6.07 -2.27 10.42
N PRO A 129 -5.20 -2.55 11.41
CA PRO A 129 -4.42 -3.77 11.44
C PRO A 129 -5.30 -5.00 11.75
N GLY A 130 -4.78 -6.20 11.49
CA GLY A 130 -5.47 -7.46 11.77
C GLY A 130 -5.76 -8.30 10.53
N GLN A 131 -6.48 -9.40 10.75
CA GLN A 131 -6.85 -10.38 9.71
C GLN A 131 -8.03 -9.94 8.85
N ILE A 132 -8.26 -8.64 8.73
CA ILE A 132 -9.37 -8.12 7.93
C ILE A 132 -8.94 -8.23 6.47
N ARG A 133 -9.67 -9.00 5.67
CA ARG A 133 -9.48 -9.02 4.22
C ARG A 133 -9.81 -7.63 3.65
N PRO A 134 -8.90 -6.97 2.93
CA PRO A 134 -9.22 -5.71 2.26
C PRO A 134 -10.34 -5.87 1.25
N ALA A 135 -11.18 -4.83 1.12
CA ALA A 135 -12.16 -4.77 0.06
C ALA A 135 -11.48 -4.71 -1.31
N ASP A 136 -12.15 -5.23 -2.33
CA ASP A 136 -11.58 -5.32 -3.66
C ASP A 136 -11.42 -3.93 -4.28
N PRO A 137 -10.23 -3.56 -4.78
CA PRO A 137 -10.07 -2.35 -5.56
C PRO A 137 -10.99 -2.37 -6.79
N GLN A 138 -11.32 -1.19 -7.28
CA GLN A 138 -12.28 -1.01 -8.37
C GLN A 138 -11.65 -0.22 -9.52
N LEU A 139 -12.01 -0.61 -10.75
CA LEU A 139 -11.87 0.25 -11.93
C LEU A 139 -12.92 1.36 -11.85
N VAL A 140 -12.49 2.61 -11.92
CA VAL A 140 -13.36 3.78 -11.98
C VAL A 140 -13.52 4.18 -13.44
N LEU A 141 -14.48 3.55 -14.11
CA LEU A 141 -14.84 3.92 -15.47
C LEU A 141 -15.77 5.13 -15.42
N GLY A 142 -15.36 6.22 -16.08
CA GLY A 142 -16.03 7.53 -16.03
C GLY A 142 -17.37 7.58 -16.76
N THR A 143 -18.21 6.55 -16.66
CA THR A 143 -19.36 6.41 -17.56
C THR A 143 -20.64 7.09 -17.11
N LEU A 144 -20.77 7.68 -15.91
CA LEU A 144 -21.97 8.49 -15.56
C LEU A 144 -21.75 9.66 -14.58
N MET A 145 -20.54 9.83 -14.04
CA MET A 145 -20.17 10.98 -13.22
C MET A 145 -18.80 11.46 -13.67
N PRO A 146 -18.57 12.79 -13.79
CA PRO A 146 -17.23 13.32 -13.96
C PRO A 146 -16.36 12.73 -12.83
N ASN A 147 -15.28 12.05 -13.19
CA ASN A 147 -14.25 11.66 -12.24
C ASN A 147 -13.29 12.86 -12.12
N PRO A 148 -13.47 13.76 -11.14
CA PRO A 148 -12.65 14.96 -11.04
C PRO A 148 -11.17 14.64 -10.75
N SER A 149 -10.89 13.41 -10.32
CA SER A 149 -9.55 12.93 -10.01
C SER A 149 -8.81 12.39 -11.24
N GLY A 150 -9.51 12.07 -12.35
CA GLY A 150 -8.93 11.42 -13.52
C GLY A 150 -8.36 10.01 -13.27
N ARG A 151 -8.64 9.42 -12.10
CA ARG A 151 -8.06 8.16 -11.66
C ARG A 151 -8.81 6.96 -12.22
N LEU A 152 -8.11 6.04 -12.89
CA LEU A 152 -8.71 4.80 -13.44
C LEU A 152 -9.01 3.74 -12.38
N VAL A 153 -8.39 3.82 -11.20
CA VAL A 153 -8.47 2.81 -10.14
C VAL A 153 -8.59 3.45 -8.76
N GLN A 154 -9.33 2.77 -7.88
CA GLN A 154 -9.52 3.17 -6.48
C GLN A 154 -9.51 1.97 -5.52
N CYS A 155 -9.09 2.22 -4.29
CA CYS A 155 -9.20 1.23 -3.22
C CYS A 155 -10.64 1.06 -2.76
N GLY A 156 -10.98 -0.14 -2.31
CA GLY A 156 -12.25 -0.40 -1.65
C GLY A 156 -12.32 0.20 -0.23
N ASP A 157 -13.50 0.16 0.36
CA ASP A 157 -13.77 0.73 1.68
C ASP A 157 -12.83 0.19 2.77
N GLY A 158 -12.44 1.07 3.70
CA GLY A 158 -11.53 0.72 4.80
C GLY A 158 -10.07 0.55 4.38
N SER A 159 -9.73 0.83 3.12
CA SER A 159 -8.37 0.82 2.59
C SER A 159 -7.95 2.17 2.02
N ILE A 160 -6.63 2.39 1.98
CA ILE A 160 -5.99 3.51 1.30
C ILE A 160 -4.98 3.02 0.29
N GLU A 161 -4.76 3.80 -0.76
CA GLU A 161 -3.74 3.52 -1.76
C GLU A 161 -2.35 3.57 -1.14
N VAL A 162 -1.51 2.60 -1.48
CA VAL A 162 -0.07 2.69 -1.24
C VAL A 162 0.55 3.62 -2.27
N GLN A 163 1.27 4.65 -1.82
CA GLN A 163 1.86 5.66 -2.69
C GLN A 163 2.67 5.04 -3.83
N ALA A 164 2.50 5.57 -5.05
CA ALA A 164 3.17 5.12 -6.27
C ALA A 164 2.93 3.64 -6.63
N SER A 165 1.83 3.05 -6.15
CA SER A 165 1.44 1.68 -6.50
C SER A 165 0.62 1.57 -7.78
N VAL A 166 0.10 2.70 -8.28
CA VAL A 166 -0.66 2.72 -9.53
C VAL A 166 0.31 2.76 -10.71
N VAL A 167 0.30 1.70 -11.51
CA VAL A 167 0.96 1.65 -12.81
C VAL A 167 -0.12 1.57 -13.87
N ASN A 168 -0.11 2.50 -14.81
CA ASN A 168 -0.93 2.46 -16.01
C ASN A 168 0.00 2.38 -17.22
N GLU A 169 -0.29 1.46 -18.14
CA GLU A 169 0.50 1.24 -19.35
C GLU A 169 0.13 2.21 -20.47
#